data_AF-A0A1F6EXI4-F1
#
_entry.id   AF-A0A1F6EXI4-F1
#
_cell.length_a   1.000
_cell.length_b   1.000
_cell.length_c   1.000
_cell.angle_alpha   90.00
_cell.angle_beta   90.00
_cell.angle_gamma   90.00
#
_symmetry.space_group_name_H-M   'P 1'
#
loop_
_entity.id
_entity.type
_entity.pdbx_description
1 polymer ?
#
loop_
_entity_poly.entity_id
_entity_poly.type
_entity_poly.pdbx_seq_one_letter_code
_entity_poly.pdbx_strand_id
1 'polypeptide(L)'
;MAYVCGRTGAFVEINSKLLKQNPMRYKWNGHRGSIEFEGKSLDVQLAHPEIASLTSKLSSDPKYFIHMIEVTEKVINSFPTAIVDGRSSGTVLLPYAEAKFYVDAPVYIRAARRLSDLAKVHPKLTYENVLSQLLERDRRDKTRTLDPLRIPQGSSIIDSGSMSVPEAVAYMYQEITTKGFVLKKIQ
;
A
#
# COMPACT_ATOMS: atom_id res chain seq x y z
N MET A 1 -0.12 1.26 0.26
CA MET A 1 -1.07 2.40 0.37
C MET A 1 -2.41 1.85 -0.06
N ALA A 2 -3.51 2.06 0.66
CA ALA A 2 -4.82 1.65 0.14
C ALA A 2 -5.17 2.55 -1.05
N TYR A 3 -5.41 1.99 -2.23
CA TYR A 3 -5.92 2.72 -3.38
C TYR A 3 -7.41 2.45 -3.49
N VAL A 4 -8.22 3.51 -3.53
CA VAL A 4 -9.65 3.32 -3.77
C VAL A 4 -10.04 3.83 -5.13
N CYS A 5 -10.62 2.93 -5.92
CA CYS A 5 -11.16 3.24 -7.23
C CYS A 5 -12.55 3.86 -7.04
N GLY A 6 -12.55 5.17 -6.80
CA GLY A 6 -13.77 5.96 -6.65
C GLY A 6 -14.28 6.55 -7.96
N ARG A 7 -15.47 7.16 -7.90
CA ARG A 7 -15.92 8.05 -8.98
C ARG A 7 -15.09 9.34 -8.95
N THR A 8 -14.77 9.91 -10.11
CA THR A 8 -14.07 11.20 -10.19
C THR A 8 -14.79 12.24 -9.32
N GLY A 9 -14.05 12.92 -8.44
CA GLY A 9 -14.59 13.92 -7.51
C GLY A 9 -15.09 13.36 -6.18
N ALA A 10 -15.05 12.04 -5.97
CA ALA A 10 -15.39 11.44 -4.69
C ALA A 10 -14.31 11.75 -3.65
N PHE A 11 -14.77 12.01 -2.42
CA PHE A 11 -13.90 12.24 -1.26
C PHE A 11 -14.46 11.54 -0.02
N VAL A 12 -13.56 11.21 0.90
CA VAL A 12 -13.89 10.64 2.21
C VAL A 12 -13.26 11.49 3.28
N GLU A 13 -14.07 11.89 4.25
CA GLU A 13 -13.58 12.54 5.46
C GLU A 13 -13.15 11.49 6.48
N ILE A 14 -11.90 11.57 6.91
CA ILE A 14 -11.26 10.65 7.81
C ILE A 14 -11.18 11.32 9.19
N ASN A 15 -12.07 10.88 10.07
CA ASN A 15 -12.14 11.32 11.46
C ASN A 15 -11.48 10.30 12.38
N SER A 16 -10.66 10.78 13.31
CA SER A 16 -9.82 9.97 14.19
C SER A 16 -9.64 10.62 15.56
N LYS A 17 -9.65 9.80 16.61
CA LYS A 17 -9.26 10.23 17.96
C LYS A 17 -7.79 10.69 18.03
N LEU A 18 -6.92 10.16 17.15
CA LEU A 18 -5.52 10.57 17.05
C LEU A 18 -5.34 11.94 16.38
N LEU A 19 -6.28 12.33 15.51
CA LEU A 19 -6.24 13.62 14.81
C LEU A 19 -6.80 14.79 15.62
N LYS A 20 -7.12 14.59 16.91
CA LYS A 20 -7.53 15.65 17.85
C LYS A 20 -8.50 16.69 17.26
N GLN A 21 -9.55 16.23 16.57
CA GLN A 21 -10.63 17.03 15.96
C GLN A 21 -10.37 17.63 14.56
N ASN A 22 -9.18 17.47 13.97
CA ASN A 22 -8.92 17.92 12.59
C ASN A 22 -9.06 16.76 11.60
N PRO A 23 -10.11 16.72 10.76
CA PRO A 23 -10.27 15.63 9.81
C PRO A 23 -9.16 15.65 8.74
N MET A 24 -8.67 14.46 8.37
CA MET A 24 -7.98 14.28 7.10
C MET A 24 -9.01 14.08 5.99
N ARG A 25 -8.66 14.43 4.75
CA ARG A 25 -9.53 14.20 3.59
C ARG A 25 -8.80 13.41 2.53
N TYR A 26 -9.35 12.27 2.16
CA TYR A 26 -8.94 11.54 0.96
C TYR A 26 -9.77 12.02 -0.23
N LYS A 27 -9.13 12.32 -1.36
CA LYS A 27 -9.80 12.68 -2.62
C LYS A 27 -9.33 11.77 -3.74
N TRP A 28 -10.24 11.39 -4.62
CA TRP A 28 -9.93 10.67 -5.86
C TRP A 28 -10.31 11.52 -7.08
N ASN A 29 -9.33 11.82 -7.93
CA ASN A 29 -9.54 12.67 -9.11
C ASN A 29 -9.74 11.90 -10.43
N GLY A 30 -9.89 10.57 -10.38
CA GLY A 30 -9.95 9.71 -11.56
C GLY A 30 -8.61 9.09 -11.97
N HIS A 31 -7.49 9.67 -11.54
CA HIS A 31 -6.13 9.21 -11.87
C HIS A 31 -5.28 8.90 -10.65
N ARG A 32 -5.41 9.69 -9.58
CA ARG A 32 -4.66 9.55 -8.33
C ARG A 32 -5.52 9.88 -7.11
N GLY A 33 -5.21 9.20 -6.02
CA GLY A 33 -5.63 9.61 -4.69
C GLY A 33 -4.75 10.76 -4.19
N SER A 34 -5.32 11.66 -3.39
CA SER A 34 -4.57 12.67 -2.64
C SER A 34 -5.05 12.74 -1.21
N ILE A 35 -4.15 13.02 -0.27
CA ILE A 35 -4.49 13.23 1.14
C ILE A 35 -4.28 14.69 1.49
N GLU A 36 -5.30 15.28 2.11
CA GLU A 36 -5.26 16.63 2.65
C GLU A 36 -5.43 16.60 4.18
N PHE A 37 -4.70 17.48 4.85
CA PHE A 37 -4.84 17.75 6.28
C PHE A 37 -4.80 19.27 6.48
N GLU A 38 -5.77 19.81 7.21
CA GLU A 38 -5.91 21.27 7.44
C GLU A 38 -5.88 22.08 6.14
N GLY A 39 -6.53 21.57 5.09
CA GLY A 39 -6.60 22.23 3.77
C GLY A 39 -5.31 22.18 2.95
N LYS A 40 -4.26 21.48 3.41
CA LYS A 40 -2.99 21.33 2.71
C LYS A 40 -2.81 19.90 2.22
N SER A 41 -2.36 19.74 0.98
CA SER A 41 -1.95 18.42 0.46
C SER A 41 -0.72 17.93 1.23
N LEU A 42 -0.74 16.63 1.57
CA LEU A 42 0.37 15.92 2.20
C LEU A 42 1.14 15.02 1.23
N ASP A 43 0.77 14.99 -0.06
CA ASP A 43 1.28 13.99 -1.02
C ASP A 43 2.82 14.01 -1.14
N VAL A 44 3.43 15.20 -1.10
CA VAL A 44 4.89 15.35 -1.16
C VAL A 44 5.54 14.90 0.14
N GLN A 45 4.98 15.31 1.27
CA GLN A 45 5.50 15.00 2.61
C GLN A 45 5.45 13.51 2.89
N LEU A 46 4.35 12.84 2.51
CA LEU A 46 4.15 11.40 2.68
C LEU A 46 5.14 10.56 1.85
N ALA A 47 5.71 11.13 0.80
CA ALA A 47 6.74 10.46 -0.01
C ALA A 47 8.16 10.58 0.58
N HIS A 48 8.37 11.39 1.64
CA HIS A 48 9.70 11.60 2.20
C HIS A 48 10.23 10.31 2.88
N PRO A 49 11.47 9.89 2.62
CA PRO A 49 12.01 8.63 3.18
C PRO A 49 12.00 8.55 4.70
N GLU A 50 12.15 9.68 5.38
CA GLU A 50 12.05 9.77 6.84
C GLU A 50 10.66 9.38 7.35
N ILE A 51 9.60 9.82 6.66
CA ILE A 51 8.22 9.45 6.97
C ILE A 51 8.05 7.94 6.78
N ALA A 52 8.54 7.38 5.67
CA ALA A 52 8.46 5.93 5.43
C ALA A 52 9.14 5.09 6.54
N SER A 53 10.30 5.56 7.04
CA SER A 53 11.01 4.93 8.16
C SER A 53 10.23 5.02 9.47
N LEU A 54 9.69 6.21 9.79
CA LEU A 54 8.86 6.43 10.98
C LEU A 54 7.59 5.58 10.96
N THR A 55 6.91 5.50 9.81
CA THR A 55 5.68 4.70 9.66
C THR A 55 5.94 3.20 9.92
N SER A 56 7.09 2.66 9.48
CA SER A 56 7.45 1.26 9.77
C SER A 56 7.64 0.98 11.26
N LYS A 57 8.14 1.96 12.03
CA LYS A 57 8.27 1.84 13.49
C LYS A 57 6.91 1.96 14.18
N LEU A 58 6.12 2.97 13.80
CA LEU A 58 4.80 3.22 14.37
C LEU A 58 3.79 2.10 14.08
N SER A 59 3.89 1.43 12.94
CA SER A 59 2.97 0.33 12.57
C SER A 59 3.12 -0.92 13.44
N SER A 60 4.14 -0.98 14.29
CA SER A 60 4.32 -2.07 15.27
C SER A 60 3.59 -1.80 16.60
N ASP A 61 3.13 -0.57 16.83
CA ASP A 61 2.37 -0.22 18.02
C ASP A 61 0.88 -0.56 17.82
N PRO A 62 0.29 -1.40 18.69
CA PRO A 62 -1.11 -1.85 18.55
C PRO A 62 -2.12 -0.72 18.46
N LYS A 63 -1.92 0.38 19.19
CA LYS A 63 -2.85 1.50 19.22
C LYS A 63 -2.93 2.17 17.85
N TYR A 64 -1.79 2.40 17.20
CA TYR A 64 -1.77 2.97 15.86
C TYR A 64 -2.24 1.98 14.80
N PHE A 65 -1.87 0.70 14.93
CA PHE A 65 -2.31 -0.34 14.01
C PHE A 65 -3.83 -0.47 13.97
N ILE A 66 -4.48 -0.71 15.12
CA ILE A 66 -5.95 -0.84 15.22
C ILE A 66 -6.62 0.39 14.63
N HIS A 67 -6.12 1.57 14.98
CA HIS A 67 -6.72 2.79 14.49
C HIS A 67 -6.57 2.99 12.97
N MET A 68 -5.42 2.59 12.39
CA MET A 68 -5.23 2.63 10.95
C MET A 68 -6.12 1.61 10.22
N ILE A 69 -6.41 0.45 10.83
CA ILE A 69 -7.39 -0.50 10.31
C ILE A 69 -8.77 0.15 10.24
N GLU A 70 -9.26 0.71 11.36
CA GLU A 70 -10.57 1.40 11.42
C GLU A 70 -10.71 2.49 10.36
N VAL A 71 -9.67 3.31 10.18
CA VAL A 71 -9.65 4.38 9.17
C VAL A 71 -9.69 3.80 7.76
N THR A 72 -8.89 2.78 7.49
CA THR A 72 -8.78 2.18 6.16
C THR A 72 -10.08 1.48 5.76
N GLU A 73 -10.72 0.76 6.68
CA GLU A 73 -12.03 0.14 6.47
C GLU A 73 -13.11 1.17 6.14
N LYS A 74 -13.18 2.30 6.87
CA LYS A 74 -14.11 3.39 6.56
C LYS A 74 -13.92 3.93 5.15
N VAL A 75 -12.66 4.12 4.74
CA VAL A 75 -12.34 4.61 3.40
C VAL A 75 -12.74 3.57 2.36
N ILE A 76 -12.40 2.28 2.52
CA ILE A 76 -12.77 1.20 1.58
C ILE A 76 -14.29 1.13 1.42
N ASN A 77 -15.04 1.09 2.52
CA ASN A 77 -16.50 0.94 2.52
C ASN A 77 -17.25 2.17 1.97
N SER A 78 -16.56 3.28 1.76
CA SER A 78 -17.14 4.49 1.15
C SER A 78 -17.22 4.40 -0.39
N PHE A 79 -16.71 3.33 -1.00
CA PHE A 79 -16.69 3.16 -2.44
C PHE A 79 -17.16 1.77 -2.86
N PRO A 80 -17.76 1.64 -4.06
CA PRO A 80 -18.27 0.35 -4.55
C PRO A 80 -17.16 -0.66 -4.88
N THR A 81 -15.94 -0.18 -5.16
CA THR A 81 -14.79 -1.01 -5.56
C THR A 81 -13.50 -0.40 -5.03
N ALA A 82 -12.57 -1.22 -4.54
CA ALA A 82 -11.28 -0.76 -4.02
C ALA A 82 -10.14 -1.71 -4.39
N ILE A 83 -8.93 -1.16 -4.54
CA ILE A 83 -7.68 -1.93 -4.73
C ILE A 83 -6.76 -1.62 -3.56
N VAL A 84 -6.75 -2.48 -2.56
CA VAL A 84 -6.05 -2.17 -1.31
C VAL A 84 -4.64 -2.74 -1.31
N ASP A 85 -3.64 -1.89 -1.49
CA ASP A 85 -2.23 -2.27 -1.36
C ASP A 85 -1.69 -2.05 0.06
N GLY A 86 -1.05 -3.07 0.60
CA GLY A 86 -0.52 -3.05 1.95
C GLY A 86 -0.12 -4.44 2.44
N ARG A 87 0.64 -4.46 3.53
CA ARG A 87 1.14 -5.69 4.18
C ARG A 87 0.00 -6.53 4.79
N SER A 88 -1.01 -5.85 5.31
CA SER A 88 -2.13 -6.43 6.07
C SER A 88 -3.41 -6.57 5.24
N SER A 89 -3.37 -6.22 3.96
CA SER A 89 -4.57 -6.04 3.14
C SER A 89 -5.36 -7.34 3.02
N GLY A 90 -4.71 -8.42 2.60
CA GLY A 90 -5.40 -9.71 2.40
C GLY A 90 -5.49 -10.59 3.65
N THR A 91 -4.81 -10.24 4.74
CA THR A 91 -4.80 -11.03 5.99
C THR A 91 -5.74 -10.46 7.05
N VAL A 92 -5.78 -9.14 7.20
CA VAL A 92 -6.51 -8.45 8.28
C VAL A 92 -7.62 -7.55 7.74
N LEU A 93 -7.31 -6.66 6.78
CA LEU A 93 -8.28 -5.68 6.28
C LEU A 93 -9.40 -6.31 5.45
N LEU A 94 -9.03 -7.17 4.51
CA LEU A 94 -9.92 -7.81 3.56
C LEU A 94 -9.59 -9.32 3.46
N PRO A 95 -9.74 -10.09 4.55
CA PRO A 95 -9.46 -11.53 4.53
C PRO A 95 -10.31 -12.29 3.51
N TYR A 96 -11.50 -11.76 3.22
CA TYR A 96 -12.47 -12.28 2.27
C TYR A 96 -12.48 -11.55 0.92
N ALA A 97 -11.45 -10.76 0.60
CA ALA A 97 -11.32 -10.14 -0.71
C ALA A 97 -11.45 -11.18 -1.83
N GLU A 98 -12.17 -10.82 -2.88
CA GLU A 98 -12.56 -11.71 -3.96
C GLU A 98 -11.35 -12.11 -4.83
N ALA A 99 -10.40 -11.18 -4.98
CA ALA A 99 -9.08 -11.43 -5.54
C ALA A 99 -7.99 -10.93 -4.58
N LYS A 100 -6.98 -11.77 -4.36
CA LYS A 100 -5.82 -11.46 -3.49
C LYS A 100 -4.56 -11.75 -4.27
N PHE A 101 -3.61 -10.81 -4.24
CA PHE A 101 -2.32 -10.96 -4.91
C PHE A 101 -1.20 -10.74 -3.90
N TYR A 102 -0.22 -11.64 -3.90
CA TYR A 102 1.01 -11.48 -3.14
C TYR A 102 2.14 -11.23 -4.12
N VAL A 103 2.56 -9.96 -4.25
CA VAL A 103 3.64 -9.54 -5.15
C VAL A 103 4.97 -9.61 -4.40
N ASP A 104 5.91 -10.40 -4.92
CA ASP A 104 7.25 -10.52 -4.36
C ASP A 104 8.33 -10.39 -5.45
N ALA A 105 9.57 -10.18 -5.01
CA ALA A 105 10.76 -10.28 -5.82
C ALA A 105 11.97 -10.55 -4.92
N PRO A 106 13.02 -11.20 -5.44
CA PRO A 106 14.29 -11.33 -4.73
C PRO A 106 14.80 -9.99 -4.20
N VAL A 107 15.35 -9.99 -2.98
CA VAL A 107 15.74 -8.77 -2.26
C VAL A 107 16.75 -7.91 -3.03
N TYR A 108 17.65 -8.54 -3.79
CA TYR A 108 18.63 -7.84 -4.61
C TYR A 108 17.98 -7.03 -5.74
N ILE A 109 16.92 -7.57 -6.36
CA ILE A 109 16.14 -6.85 -7.38
C ILE A 109 15.41 -5.66 -6.76
N ARG A 110 14.80 -5.87 -5.59
CA ARG A 110 14.13 -4.79 -4.84
C ARG A 110 15.11 -3.69 -4.43
N ALA A 111 16.32 -4.06 -4.00
CA ALA A 111 17.38 -3.12 -3.64
C ALA A 111 17.84 -2.28 -4.83
N ALA A 112 18.07 -2.91 -5.99
CA ALA A 112 18.45 -2.20 -7.21
C ALA A 112 17.37 -1.21 -7.68
N ARG A 113 16.10 -1.63 -7.70
CA ARG A 113 14.96 -0.76 -8.05
C ARG A 113 14.85 0.43 -7.09
N ARG A 114 14.91 0.16 -5.78
CA ARG A 114 14.81 1.20 -4.75
C ARG A 114 15.97 2.19 -4.80
N LEU A 115 17.19 1.73 -5.10
CA LEU A 115 18.34 2.60 -5.31
C LEU A 115 18.10 3.53 -6.51
N SER A 116 17.62 2.99 -7.63
CA SER A 116 17.27 3.78 -8.82
C SER A 116 16.23 4.86 -8.52
N ASP A 117 15.20 4.52 -7.74
CA ASP A 117 14.16 5.49 -7.33
C ASP A 117 14.73 6.63 -6.47
N LEU A 118 15.70 6.32 -5.60
CA LEU A 118 16.26 7.25 -4.63
C LEU A 118 17.49 8.00 -5.15
N ALA A 119 18.13 7.55 -6.22
CA ALA A 119 19.40 8.10 -6.71
C ALA A 119 19.35 9.61 -6.98
N LYS A 120 18.18 10.11 -7.44
CA LYS A 120 17.97 11.55 -7.71
C LYS A 120 17.87 12.40 -6.44
N VAL A 121 17.44 11.81 -5.33
CA VAL A 121 17.20 12.52 -4.05
C VAL A 121 18.35 12.30 -3.07
N HIS A 122 18.99 11.14 -3.12
CA HIS A 122 20.08 10.74 -2.22
C HIS A 122 21.28 10.20 -3.02
N PRO A 123 22.07 11.08 -3.66
CA PRO A 123 23.16 10.66 -4.56
C PRO A 123 24.30 9.90 -3.86
N LYS A 124 24.38 9.95 -2.52
CA LYS A 124 25.38 9.22 -1.72
C LYS A 124 24.89 7.84 -1.25
N LEU A 125 23.64 7.48 -1.51
CA LEU A 125 23.07 6.21 -1.06
C LEU A 125 23.66 5.06 -1.88
N THR A 126 24.23 4.05 -1.23
CA THR A 126 24.81 2.89 -1.93
C THR A 126 23.82 1.72 -2.01
N TYR A 127 24.09 0.78 -2.91
CA TYR A 127 23.32 -0.46 -3.02
C TYR A 127 23.34 -1.25 -1.70
N GLU A 128 24.50 -1.34 -1.04
CA GLU A 128 24.68 -2.06 0.23
C GLU A 128 23.85 -1.43 1.35
N ASN A 129 23.75 -0.10 1.39
CA ASN A 129 22.90 0.60 2.34
C ASN A 129 21.43 0.22 2.13
N VAL A 130 20.95 0.26 0.89
CA VAL A 130 19.56 -0.08 0.55
C VAL A 130 19.27 -1.55 0.84
N LEU A 131 20.18 -2.45 0.46
CA LEU A 131 20.04 -3.88 0.70
C LEU A 131 19.93 -4.19 2.20
N SER A 132 20.82 -3.62 3.01
CA SER A 132 20.80 -3.78 4.47
C SER A 132 19.49 -3.27 5.08
N GLN A 133 19.03 -2.10 4.64
CA GLN A 133 17.75 -1.54 5.10
C GLN A 133 16.55 -2.42 4.73
N LEU A 134 16.54 -2.98 3.51
CA LEU A 134 15.47 -3.87 3.07
C LEU A 134 15.47 -5.20 3.82
N LEU A 135 16.64 -5.80 4.05
CA LEU A 135 16.75 -7.05 4.83
C LEU A 135 16.23 -6.85 6.26
N GLU A 136 16.65 -5.78 6.92
CA GLU A 136 16.22 -5.50 8.29
C GLU A 136 14.72 -5.16 8.35
N ARG A 137 14.20 -4.48 7.33
CA ARG A 137 12.75 -4.24 7.21
C ARG A 137 11.99 -5.55 6.99
N ASP A 138 12.43 -6.42 6.07
CA ASP A 138 11.76 -7.69 5.78
C ASP A 138 11.75 -8.60 7.00
N ARG A 139 12.86 -8.64 7.75
CA ARG A 139 12.96 -9.36 9.02
C ARG A 139 11.91 -8.82 10.00
N ARG A 140 11.87 -7.51 10.23
CA ARG A 140 10.93 -6.88 11.16
C ARG A 140 9.47 -7.09 10.75
N ASP A 141 9.15 -6.92 9.47
CA ASP A 141 7.80 -7.13 8.92
C ASP A 141 7.35 -8.58 9.13
N LYS A 142 8.24 -9.58 8.97
CA LYS A 142 7.92 -11.00 9.13
C LYS A 142 7.86 -11.45 10.60
N THR A 143 8.66 -10.86 11.48
CA THR A 143 8.79 -11.30 12.89
C THR A 143 8.01 -10.47 13.88
N ARG A 144 7.33 -9.39 13.46
CA ARG A 144 6.52 -8.59 14.38
C ARG A 144 5.40 -9.44 15.02
N THR A 145 5.19 -9.25 16.31
CA THR A 145 4.17 -9.98 17.08
C THR A 145 2.76 -9.68 16.57
N LEU A 146 2.49 -8.43 16.22
CA LEU A 146 1.21 -7.97 15.70
C LEU A 146 1.22 -7.99 14.17
N ASP A 147 0.34 -8.78 13.58
CA ASP A 147 0.13 -8.87 12.12
C ASP A 147 1.42 -9.12 11.30
N PRO A 148 2.20 -10.17 11.59
CA PRO A 148 3.40 -10.48 10.79
C PRO A 148 3.05 -10.59 9.30
N LEU A 149 3.95 -10.11 8.44
CA LEU A 149 3.82 -10.23 6.98
C LEU A 149 3.73 -11.71 6.61
N ARG A 150 2.57 -12.10 6.10
CA ARG A 150 2.25 -13.45 5.65
C ARG A 150 1.58 -13.39 4.29
N ILE A 151 1.74 -14.46 3.52
CA ILE A 151 0.97 -14.66 2.30
C ILE A 151 -0.48 -14.90 2.69
N PRO A 152 -1.44 -14.06 2.26
CA PRO A 152 -2.85 -14.29 2.51
C PRO A 152 -3.31 -15.64 1.94
N GLN A 153 -4.17 -16.35 2.68
CA GLN A 153 -4.76 -17.59 2.18
C GLN A 153 -5.53 -17.32 0.88
N GLY A 154 -5.34 -18.15 -0.15
CA GLY A 154 -6.01 -18.01 -1.44
C GLY A 154 -5.53 -16.81 -2.27
N SER A 155 -4.32 -16.31 -2.00
CA SER A 155 -3.69 -15.31 -2.86
C SER A 155 -2.94 -15.95 -4.02
N SER A 156 -2.99 -15.30 -5.18
CA SER A 156 -2.13 -15.61 -6.32
C SER A 156 -0.77 -14.94 -6.12
N ILE A 157 0.31 -15.70 -6.28
CA ILE A 157 1.68 -15.19 -6.11
C ILE A 157 2.15 -14.60 -7.43
N ILE A 158 2.68 -13.37 -7.38
CA ILE A 158 3.24 -12.67 -8.53
C ILE A 158 4.73 -12.49 -8.29
N ASP A 159 5.54 -13.18 -9.10
CA ASP A 159 6.98 -12.98 -9.13
C ASP A 159 7.34 -11.78 -10.02
N SER A 160 7.37 -10.60 -9.40
CA SER A 160 7.79 -9.37 -10.06
C SER A 160 9.31 -9.30 -10.29
N GLY A 161 10.08 -10.33 -9.91
CA GLY A 161 11.48 -10.49 -10.28
C GLY A 161 11.64 -10.96 -11.73
N SER A 162 10.74 -11.83 -12.18
CA SER A 162 10.75 -12.41 -13.52
C SER A 162 9.73 -11.75 -14.47
N MET A 163 8.64 -11.20 -13.93
CA MET A 163 7.59 -10.54 -14.71
C MET A 163 7.85 -9.03 -14.82
N SER A 164 7.63 -8.49 -16.01
CA SER A 164 7.47 -7.05 -16.24
C SER A 164 6.15 -6.54 -15.64
N VAL A 165 6.04 -5.21 -15.47
CA VAL A 165 4.80 -4.60 -14.98
C VAL A 165 3.59 -4.94 -15.87
N PRO A 166 3.66 -4.83 -17.22
CA PRO A 166 2.54 -5.24 -18.08
C PRO A 166 2.13 -6.70 -17.92
N GLU A 167 3.09 -7.62 -17.79
CA GLU A 167 2.80 -9.04 -17.58
C GLU A 167 2.12 -9.29 -16.23
N ALA A 168 2.62 -8.68 -15.16
CA ALA A 168 2.02 -8.77 -13.83
C ALA A 168 0.58 -8.24 -13.83
N VAL A 169 0.35 -7.10 -14.49
CA VAL A 169 -0.99 -6.50 -14.62
C VAL A 169 -1.92 -7.39 -15.46
N ALA A 170 -1.43 -7.95 -16.57
CA ALA A 170 -2.20 -8.87 -17.41
C ALA A 170 -2.59 -10.14 -16.63
N TYR A 171 -1.67 -10.68 -15.84
CA TYR A 171 -1.95 -11.82 -14.96
C TYR A 171 -3.01 -11.49 -13.90
N MET A 172 -2.89 -10.33 -13.22
CA MET A 172 -3.90 -9.87 -12.25
C MET A 172 -5.28 -9.73 -12.93
N TYR A 173 -5.33 -9.15 -14.12
CA TYR A 173 -6.55 -8.98 -14.89
C TYR A 173 -7.20 -10.32 -15.24
N GLN A 174 -6.40 -11.30 -15.71
CA GLN A 174 -6.87 -12.64 -16.02
C GLN A 174 -7.43 -13.36 -14.79
N GLU A 175 -6.74 -13.28 -13.65
CA GLU A 175 -7.19 -13.88 -12.40
C GLU A 175 -8.54 -13.30 -11.94
N ILE A 176 -8.68 -11.98 -11.99
CA ILE A 176 -9.92 -11.27 -11.62
C ILE A 176 -11.07 -11.69 -12.56
N THR A 177 -10.84 -11.70 -13.87
CA THR A 177 -11.88 -12.05 -14.84
C THR A 177 -12.29 -13.52 -14.79
N THR A 178 -11.35 -14.43 -14.52
CA THR A 178 -11.64 -15.87 -14.33
C THR A 178 -12.57 -16.12 -13.15
N LYS A 179 -12.52 -15.27 -12.13
CA LYS A 179 -13.42 -15.29 -10.97
C LYS A 179 -14.80 -14.65 -11.24
N GLY A 180 -15.07 -14.22 -12.48
CA GLY A 180 -16.37 -13.71 -12.91
C GLY A 180 -16.54 -12.18 -12.79
N PHE A 181 -15.49 -11.44 -12.45
CA PHE A 181 -15.57 -9.98 -12.34
C PHE A 181 -15.45 -9.31 -13.72
N VAL A 182 -16.36 -8.36 -14.00
CA VAL A 182 -16.31 -7.54 -15.21
C VAL A 182 -15.57 -6.24 -14.91
N LEU A 183 -14.34 -6.14 -15.40
CA LEU A 183 -13.55 -4.91 -15.31
C LEU A 183 -13.95 -3.95 -16.45
N LYS A 184 -14.57 -2.82 -16.11
CA LYS A 184 -14.85 -1.76 -17.08
C LYS A 184 -13.60 -0.90 -17.26
N LYS A 185 -13.21 -0.67 -18.50
CA LYS A 185 -12.14 0.27 -18.82
C LYS A 185 -12.62 1.67 -18.43
N ILE A 186 -11.87 2.35 -17.55
CA ILE A 186 -12.11 3.76 -17.24
C ILE A 186 -11.66 4.54 -18.47
N GLN A 187 -12.59 5.30 -19.07
CA GLN A 187 -12.31 6.21 -20.19
C GLN A 187 -11.48 7.40 -19.71
#